data_AF-A0A554R015-F1
#
_entry.id   AF-A0A554R015-F1
#
_cell.length_a   1.000
_cell.length_b   1.000
_cell.length_c   1.000
_cell.angle_alpha   90.00
_cell.angle_beta   90.00
_cell.angle_gamma   90.00
#
_symmetry.space_group_name_H-M   'P 1'
#
loop_
_entity.id
_entity.type
_entity.pdbx_description
1 polymer ?
#
loop_
_entity_poly.entity_id
_entity_poly.type
_entity_poly.pdbx_seq_one_letter_code
_entity_poly.pdbx_strand_id
1 'polypeptide(L)'
;MKSTIRTLSRLRCSNRGGRSYRERVPVAISVTQSNGEKMSRIVLFGAGGRAGRQIWQQGRSRGHDVVAVLRNPATHPEIGGVSGDVTNVADVRRLTAGADVVINASARIDISPDQFFAASTRALIEGLQAGRLLVIGIGTTLEPTPGIRLMDIPDFPYEAKPFTVGHALELELLQQSPGELDWVVITPPPVVLAEHAETGGALLVSAGPELLVSSDPTFTYTDLAVATVDEIDNATHHRTQIAVIRR
;
A
#
# COMPACT_ATOMS: atom_id res chain seq x y z
N MET A 1 32.21 39.24 40.03
CA MET A 1 33.22 39.66 39.05
C MET A 1 32.63 40.81 38.23
N LYS A 2 32.50 42.02 38.78
CA LYS A 2 33.42 43.18 38.67
C LYS A 2 34.07 43.36 37.29
N SER A 3 33.63 44.43 36.62
CA SER A 3 34.09 44.93 35.33
C SER A 3 35.48 45.56 35.43
N THR A 4 36.19 45.65 34.31
CA THR A 4 37.33 46.55 34.16
C THR A 4 37.36 47.08 32.73
N ILE A 5 37.26 48.40 32.62
CA ILE A 5 37.48 49.22 31.43
C ILE A 5 38.98 49.51 31.32
N ARG A 6 39.56 49.47 30.12
CA ARG A 6 40.71 50.34 29.77
C ARG A 6 40.67 50.75 28.30
N THR A 7 40.63 52.07 28.12
CA THR A 7 40.76 52.84 26.89
C THR A 7 42.24 53.14 26.62
N LEU A 8 42.61 53.31 25.33
CA LEU A 8 43.64 54.18 24.71
C LEU A 8 44.06 53.48 23.40
N SER A 9 44.33 54.09 22.25
CA SER A 9 44.33 55.49 21.79
C SER A 9 44.53 55.48 20.27
N ARG A 10 43.80 56.37 19.59
CA ARG A 10 43.97 56.98 18.26
C ARG A 10 45.16 56.53 17.37
N LEU A 11 44.87 56.25 16.09
CA LEU A 11 45.55 56.90 14.97
C LEU A 11 44.73 56.81 13.67
N ARG A 12 45.02 57.75 12.77
CA ARG A 12 44.12 58.41 11.81
C ARG A 12 43.84 57.60 10.55
N CYS A 13 42.65 57.87 9.99
CA CYS A 13 42.24 57.54 8.62
C CYS A 13 43.20 58.05 7.56
N SER A 14 43.36 57.25 6.49
CA SER A 14 43.56 57.75 5.13
C SER A 14 43.07 56.73 4.09
N ASN A 15 42.01 57.14 3.42
CA ASN A 15 41.66 56.93 2.01
C ASN A 15 41.27 55.56 1.43
N ARG A 16 40.06 55.61 0.88
CA ARG A 16 39.60 55.15 -0.46
C ARG A 16 39.40 53.66 -0.67
N GLY A 17 38.14 53.31 -0.88
CA GLY A 17 37.76 52.08 -1.56
C GLY A 17 36.35 51.66 -1.18
N GLY A 18 35.35 52.27 -1.79
CA GLY A 18 33.97 51.88 -1.60
C GLY A 18 33.74 50.43 -2.04
N ARG A 19 33.20 49.63 -1.13
CA ARG A 19 32.32 48.50 -1.39
C ARG A 19 31.43 48.36 -0.16
N SER A 20 30.13 48.58 -0.32
CA SER A 20 29.19 48.42 0.78
C SER A 20 29.17 46.95 1.18
N TYR A 21 29.52 46.68 2.44
CA TYR A 21 29.33 45.38 3.03
C TYR A 21 27.86 45.35 3.47
N ARG A 22 26.99 44.72 2.66
CA ARG A 22 25.63 44.41 3.09
C ARG A 22 25.74 43.48 4.31
N GLU A 23 25.24 43.93 5.45
CA GLU A 23 25.00 43.08 6.61
C GLU A 23 24.21 41.84 6.15
N ARG A 24 24.81 40.67 6.31
CA ARG A 24 24.07 39.41 6.16
C ARG A 24 23.16 39.30 7.37
N VAL A 25 21.90 39.67 7.17
CA VAL A 25 20.79 39.29 8.03
C VAL A 25 20.87 37.77 8.22
N PRO A 26 20.81 37.24 9.45
CA PRO A 26 20.78 35.80 9.65
C PRO A 26 19.55 35.27 8.92
N VAL A 27 19.78 34.42 7.91
CA VAL A 27 18.72 33.65 7.27
C VAL A 27 18.20 32.73 8.36
N ALA A 28 17.00 33.03 8.87
CA ALA A 28 16.25 32.08 9.67
C ALA A 28 16.07 30.83 8.78
N ILE A 29 16.76 29.75 9.13
CA ILE A 29 16.44 28.44 8.59
C ILE A 29 15.07 28.12 9.15
N SER A 30 14.03 28.43 8.38
CA SER A 30 12.72 27.86 8.59
C SER A 30 12.88 26.36 8.47
N VAL A 31 12.93 25.68 9.61
CA VAL A 31 12.62 24.26 9.68
C VAL A 31 11.18 24.16 9.23
N THR A 32 10.98 23.88 7.94
CA THR A 32 9.69 23.44 7.44
C THR A 32 9.35 22.21 8.27
N GLN A 33 8.35 22.34 9.14
CA GLN A 33 7.77 21.19 9.78
C GLN A 33 7.38 20.24 8.65
N SER A 34 7.95 19.03 8.64
CA SER A 34 7.44 17.96 7.81
C SER A 34 5.96 17.86 8.14
N ASN A 35 5.08 18.03 7.14
CA ASN A 35 3.71 17.58 7.26
C ASN A 35 3.78 16.20 7.91
N GLY A 36 3.09 16.00 9.04
CA GLY A 36 3.08 14.71 9.71
C GLY A 36 2.46 13.68 8.79
N GLU A 37 3.28 13.04 7.95
CA GLU A 37 2.89 11.87 7.19
C GLU A 37 2.44 10.84 8.22
N LYS A 38 1.15 10.46 8.13
CA LYS A 38 0.51 9.63 9.12
C LYS A 38 1.13 8.24 9.05
N MET A 39 2.05 7.95 9.97
CA MET A 39 2.61 6.61 10.14
C MET A 39 1.49 5.66 10.56
N SER A 40 1.06 4.79 9.66
CA SER A 40 0.11 3.72 9.95
C SER A 40 0.85 2.46 10.40
N ARG A 41 0.27 1.74 11.35
CA ARG A 41 0.67 0.36 11.67
C ARG A 41 -0.07 -0.60 10.76
N ILE A 42 0.68 -1.24 9.86
CA ILE A 42 0.18 -2.11 8.80
C ILE A 42 0.50 -3.56 9.14
N VAL A 43 -0.50 -4.44 9.07
CA VAL A 43 -0.28 -5.90 9.13
C VAL A 43 -0.51 -6.48 7.74
N LEU A 44 0.53 -7.09 7.16
CA LEU A 44 0.50 -7.60 5.80
C LEU A 44 0.60 -9.12 5.77
N PHE A 45 -0.51 -9.79 5.45
CA PHE A 45 -0.51 -11.21 5.15
C PHE A 45 -0.02 -11.46 3.71
N GLY A 46 0.83 -12.47 3.53
CA GLY A 46 1.36 -12.82 2.21
C GLY A 46 2.60 -12.02 1.80
N ALA A 47 3.33 -11.44 2.76
CA ALA A 47 4.51 -10.61 2.50
C ALA A 47 5.64 -11.32 1.69
N GLY A 48 5.68 -12.65 1.71
CA GLY A 48 6.66 -13.44 0.95
C GLY A 48 6.35 -13.61 -0.54
N GLY A 49 5.12 -13.29 -0.96
CA GLY A 49 4.67 -13.38 -2.34
C GLY A 49 5.13 -12.20 -3.20
N ARG A 50 4.87 -12.27 -4.52
CA ARG A 50 5.29 -11.25 -5.49
C ARG A 50 4.71 -9.86 -5.19
N ALA A 51 3.39 -9.77 -5.01
CA ALA A 51 2.72 -8.53 -4.62
C ALA A 51 3.08 -8.10 -3.19
N GLY A 52 2.95 -9.02 -2.21
CA GLY A 52 3.22 -8.72 -0.81
C GLY A 52 4.63 -8.18 -0.56
N ARG A 53 5.65 -8.70 -1.24
CA ARG A 53 7.03 -8.21 -1.11
C ARG A 53 7.16 -6.76 -1.56
N GLN A 54 6.54 -6.39 -2.68
CA GLN A 54 6.56 -5.02 -3.18
C GLN A 54 5.76 -4.08 -2.26
N ILE A 55 4.60 -4.50 -1.76
CA ILE A 55 3.80 -3.73 -0.79
C ILE A 55 4.59 -3.50 0.51
N TRP A 56 5.29 -4.53 1.00
CA TRP A 56 6.14 -4.41 2.18
C TRP A 56 7.28 -3.40 1.98
N GLN A 57 7.99 -3.47 0.85
CA GLN A 57 9.06 -2.52 0.53
C GLN A 57 8.51 -1.10 0.40
N GLN A 58 7.40 -0.92 -0.33
CA GLN A 58 6.78 0.37 -0.56
C GLN A 58 6.30 1.01 0.75
N GLY A 59 5.57 0.27 1.59
CA GLY A 59 5.04 0.79 2.85
C GLY A 59 6.16 1.21 3.81
N ARG A 60 7.24 0.43 3.91
CA ARG A 60 8.42 0.81 4.70
C ARG A 60 9.15 2.02 4.15
N SER A 61 9.24 2.15 2.82
CA SER A 61 9.88 3.30 2.18
C SER A 61 9.15 4.62 2.44
N ARG A 62 7.83 4.55 2.70
CA ARG A 62 6.98 5.69 3.11
C ARG A 62 6.87 5.87 4.63
N GLY A 63 7.71 5.17 5.40
CA GLY A 63 7.79 5.35 6.85
C GLY A 63 6.70 4.68 7.69
N HIS A 64 5.85 3.82 7.10
CA HIS A 64 4.88 3.03 7.86
C HIS A 64 5.54 1.90 8.67
N ASP A 65 4.91 1.52 9.78
CA ASP A 65 5.28 0.34 10.56
C ASP A 65 4.61 -0.91 9.96
N VAL A 66 5.33 -1.62 9.07
CA VAL A 66 4.79 -2.79 8.36
C VAL A 66 5.22 -4.10 9.03
N VAL A 67 4.27 -4.74 9.71
CA VAL A 67 4.40 -6.10 10.24
C VAL A 67 4.09 -7.11 9.14
N ALA A 68 5.15 -7.71 8.59
CA ALA A 68 5.03 -8.79 7.61
C ALA A 68 4.62 -10.11 8.28
N VAL A 69 3.52 -10.71 7.83
CA VAL A 69 3.07 -12.04 8.26
C VAL A 69 3.41 -13.07 7.17
N LEU A 70 4.13 -14.10 7.59
CA LEU A 70 4.65 -15.18 6.76
C LEU A 70 4.23 -16.52 7.37
N ARG A 71 3.93 -17.52 6.52
CA ARG A 71 3.67 -18.88 7.03
C ARG A 71 4.93 -19.56 7.56
N ASN A 72 6.07 -19.29 6.92
CA ASN A 72 7.38 -19.75 7.35
C ASN A 72 8.39 -18.60 7.23
N PRO A 73 8.63 -17.83 8.30
CA PRO A 73 9.60 -16.72 8.26
C PRO A 73 11.01 -17.14 7.85
N ALA A 74 11.42 -18.39 8.09
CA ALA A 74 12.74 -18.87 7.75
C ALA A 74 13.02 -18.91 6.23
N THR A 75 11.98 -18.91 5.39
CA THR A 75 12.14 -18.85 3.92
C THR A 75 12.32 -17.42 3.38
N HIS A 76 12.14 -16.41 4.23
CA HIS A 76 12.28 -14.99 3.88
C HIS A 76 13.02 -14.21 4.98
N PRO A 77 14.26 -14.58 5.32
CA PRO A 77 15.04 -13.93 6.38
C PRO A 77 15.25 -12.44 6.12
N GLU A 78 15.25 -12.00 4.86
CA GLU A 78 15.39 -10.60 4.44
C GLU A 78 14.18 -9.72 4.82
N ILE A 79 13.00 -10.33 4.98
CA ILE A 79 11.77 -9.61 5.35
C ILE A 79 11.69 -9.45 6.88
N GLY A 80 12.18 -10.44 7.64
CA GLY A 80 12.15 -10.41 9.11
C GLY A 80 10.71 -10.39 9.67
N GLY A 81 9.80 -11.18 9.09
CA GLY A 81 8.39 -11.21 9.48
C GLY A 81 8.05 -12.14 10.65
N VAL A 82 6.79 -12.09 11.08
CA VAL A 82 6.21 -12.96 12.11
C VAL A 82 5.48 -14.15 11.50
N SER A 83 5.44 -15.26 12.23
CA SER A 83 4.71 -16.46 11.79
C SER A 83 3.20 -16.29 11.97
N GLY A 84 2.42 -16.66 10.95
CA GLY A 84 0.96 -16.71 11.04
C GLY A 84 0.29 -17.24 9.77
N ASP A 85 -0.95 -17.68 9.92
CA ASP A 85 -1.82 -18.12 8.83
C ASP A 85 -3.10 -17.27 8.75
N VAL A 86 -3.34 -16.65 7.59
CA VAL A 86 -4.53 -15.82 7.35
C VAL A 86 -5.83 -16.62 7.39
N THR A 87 -5.78 -17.93 7.18
CA THR A 87 -6.94 -18.83 7.24
C THR A 87 -7.31 -19.21 8.67
N ASN A 88 -6.48 -18.83 9.65
CA ASN A 88 -6.70 -19.11 11.07
C ASN A 88 -7.19 -17.83 11.79
N VAL A 89 -8.44 -17.86 12.25
CA VAL A 89 -9.09 -16.74 12.97
C VAL A 89 -8.29 -16.27 14.19
N ALA A 90 -7.68 -17.19 14.94
CA ALA A 90 -6.91 -16.85 16.13
C ALA A 90 -5.61 -16.12 15.78
N ASP A 91 -4.95 -16.51 14.68
CA ASP A 91 -3.78 -15.81 14.16
C ASP A 91 -4.16 -14.43 13.64
N VAL A 92 -5.23 -14.31 12.84
CA VAL A 92 -5.74 -13.02 12.38
C VAL A 92 -5.97 -12.10 13.58
N ARG A 93 -6.81 -12.51 14.54
CA ARG A 93 -7.16 -11.70 15.70
C ARG A 93 -5.94 -11.25 16.50
N ARG A 94 -5.01 -12.18 16.77
CA ARG A 94 -3.80 -11.89 17.56
C ARG A 94 -2.85 -10.94 16.84
N LEU A 95 -2.64 -11.14 15.54
CA LEU A 95 -1.66 -10.39 14.75
C LEU A 95 -2.14 -9.00 14.37
N THR A 96 -3.44 -8.83 14.12
CA THR A 96 -4.04 -7.57 13.69
C THR A 96 -4.49 -6.68 14.85
N ALA A 97 -4.33 -7.12 16.11
CA ALA A 97 -4.70 -6.34 17.27
C ALA A 97 -3.95 -4.98 17.29
N GLY A 98 -4.70 -3.88 17.22
CA GLY A 98 -4.17 -2.51 17.18
C GLY A 98 -3.50 -2.11 15.86
N ALA A 99 -3.79 -2.81 14.75
CA ALA A 99 -3.39 -2.38 13.42
C ALA A 99 -4.35 -1.30 12.91
N ASP A 100 -3.82 -0.29 12.21
CA ASP A 100 -4.65 0.70 11.52
C ASP A 100 -5.20 0.12 10.21
N VAL A 101 -4.33 -0.61 9.50
CA VAL A 101 -4.64 -1.26 8.22
C VAL A 101 -4.14 -2.70 8.22
N VAL A 102 -4.97 -3.59 7.70
CA VAL A 102 -4.62 -4.98 7.42
C VAL A 102 -4.66 -5.18 5.91
N ILE A 103 -3.64 -5.80 5.35
CA ILE A 103 -3.54 -6.09 3.92
C ILE A 103 -3.52 -7.61 3.73
N ASN A 104 -4.43 -8.14 2.91
CA ASN A 104 -4.36 -9.51 2.41
C ASN A 104 -3.79 -9.52 0.99
N ALA A 105 -2.53 -9.90 0.85
CA ALA A 105 -1.87 -10.18 -0.44
C ALA A 105 -1.46 -11.66 -0.54
N SER A 106 -2.13 -12.53 0.23
CA SER A 106 -1.78 -13.94 0.33
C SER A 106 -2.42 -14.75 -0.80
N ALA A 107 -1.69 -15.78 -1.24
CA ALA A 107 -2.14 -16.75 -2.22
C ALA A 107 -1.46 -18.10 -1.93
N ARG A 108 -2.12 -19.20 -2.28
CA ARG A 108 -1.55 -20.54 -2.23
C ARG A 108 -1.81 -21.27 -3.52
N ILE A 109 -0.76 -21.92 -4.02
CA ILE A 109 -0.81 -22.73 -5.25
C ILE A 109 -0.98 -24.23 -4.97
N ASP A 110 -0.79 -24.63 -3.72
CA ASP A 110 -0.76 -26.03 -3.29
C ASP A 110 -2.08 -26.50 -2.65
N ILE A 111 -3.08 -25.62 -2.62
CA ILE A 111 -4.46 -25.91 -2.24
C ILE A 111 -5.40 -25.25 -3.27
N SER A 112 -6.65 -25.70 -3.30
CA SER A 112 -7.63 -25.13 -4.23
C SER A 112 -7.86 -23.64 -3.96
N PRO A 113 -7.82 -22.76 -5.00
CA PRO A 113 -7.98 -21.32 -4.79
C PRO A 113 -9.31 -20.95 -4.11
N ASP A 114 -10.43 -21.55 -4.54
CA ASP A 114 -11.75 -21.32 -3.92
C ASP A 114 -11.76 -21.65 -2.43
N GLN A 115 -11.14 -22.77 -2.03
CA GLN A 115 -11.02 -23.15 -0.62
C GLN A 115 -10.14 -22.16 0.15
N PHE A 116 -9.01 -21.75 -0.43
CA PHE A 116 -8.08 -20.83 0.21
C PHE A 116 -8.71 -19.45 0.43
N PHE A 117 -9.18 -18.82 -0.65
CA PHE A 117 -9.73 -17.46 -0.62
C PHE A 117 -10.97 -17.42 0.27
N ALA A 118 -11.85 -18.41 0.19
CA ALA A 118 -13.01 -18.47 1.08
C ALA A 118 -12.61 -18.62 2.55
N ALA A 119 -11.60 -19.44 2.86
CA ALA A 119 -11.12 -19.61 4.24
C ALA A 119 -10.43 -18.35 4.77
N SER A 120 -9.55 -17.73 3.98
CA SER A 120 -8.85 -16.50 4.36
C SER A 120 -9.81 -15.34 4.56
N THR A 121 -10.77 -15.15 3.64
CA THR A 121 -11.73 -14.05 3.73
C THR A 121 -12.66 -14.21 4.93
N ARG A 122 -13.15 -15.43 5.21
CA ARG A 122 -13.95 -15.69 6.42
C ARG A 122 -13.15 -15.44 7.70
N ALA A 123 -11.91 -15.91 7.75
CA ALA A 123 -11.05 -15.70 8.91
C ALA A 123 -10.71 -14.22 9.14
N LEU A 124 -10.54 -13.44 8.07
CA LEU A 124 -10.40 -11.99 8.14
C LEU A 124 -11.67 -11.32 8.67
N ILE A 125 -12.84 -11.64 8.10
CA ILE A 125 -14.14 -11.08 8.54
C ILE A 125 -14.41 -11.40 10.02
N GLU A 126 -14.10 -12.61 10.48
CA GLU A 126 -14.34 -13.04 11.86
C GLU A 126 -13.25 -12.56 12.86
N GLY A 127 -12.00 -12.51 12.40
CA GLY A 127 -10.84 -12.25 13.24
C GLY A 127 -10.56 -10.77 13.47
N LEU A 128 -10.88 -9.91 12.50
CA LEU A 128 -10.66 -8.47 12.58
C LEU A 128 -11.59 -7.83 13.62
N GLN A 129 -11.02 -7.10 14.56
CA GLN A 129 -11.76 -6.45 15.64
C GLN A 129 -12.09 -4.99 15.34
N ALA A 130 -11.19 -4.31 14.63
CA ALA A 130 -11.32 -2.95 14.13
C ALA A 130 -10.21 -2.70 13.10
N GLY A 131 -10.38 -1.68 12.27
CA GLY A 131 -9.40 -1.28 11.27
C GLY A 131 -9.87 -1.51 9.84
N ARG A 132 -9.05 -1.03 8.90
CA ARG A 132 -9.32 -1.07 7.47
C ARG A 132 -8.69 -2.31 6.85
N LEU A 133 -9.41 -3.00 5.98
CA LEU A 133 -8.94 -4.18 5.26
C LEU A 133 -8.70 -3.86 3.78
N LEU A 134 -7.46 -3.95 3.32
CA LEU A 134 -7.15 -3.92 1.89
C LEU A 134 -6.90 -5.35 1.40
N VAL A 135 -7.47 -5.69 0.26
CA VAL A 135 -7.34 -7.02 -0.35
C VAL A 135 -6.83 -6.85 -1.77
N ILE A 136 -5.85 -7.67 -2.17
CA ILE A 136 -5.39 -7.71 -3.56
C ILE A 136 -6.31 -8.61 -4.37
N GLY A 137 -7.05 -8.03 -5.31
CA GLY A 137 -7.96 -8.73 -6.21
C GLY A 137 -7.32 -9.20 -7.52
N ILE A 138 -8.15 -9.60 -8.47
CA ILE A 138 -7.76 -10.02 -9.81
C ILE A 138 -8.57 -9.29 -10.89
N GLY A 139 -7.92 -8.84 -11.97
CA GLY A 139 -8.56 -8.05 -13.01
C GLY A 139 -9.77 -8.71 -13.69
N THR A 140 -9.87 -10.04 -13.62
CA THR A 140 -10.99 -10.80 -14.23
C THR A 140 -12.32 -10.60 -13.50
N THR A 141 -12.32 -10.02 -12.29
CA THR A 141 -13.56 -9.67 -11.58
C THR A 141 -14.07 -8.27 -11.90
N LEU A 142 -13.31 -7.45 -12.65
CA LEU A 142 -13.72 -6.10 -13.06
C LEU A 142 -14.80 -6.13 -14.14
N GLU A 143 -15.56 -5.05 -14.25
CA GLU A 143 -16.73 -4.92 -15.11
C GLU A 143 -16.41 -4.14 -16.40
N PRO A 144 -16.17 -4.81 -17.55
CA PRO A 144 -16.14 -4.15 -18.86
C PRO A 144 -17.49 -3.54 -19.25
N THR A 145 -18.57 -4.02 -18.65
CA THR A 145 -19.93 -3.50 -18.80
C THR A 145 -20.58 -3.52 -17.42
N PRO A 146 -21.27 -2.45 -16.98
CA PRO A 146 -21.82 -2.39 -15.63
C PRO A 146 -22.68 -3.62 -15.28
N GLY A 147 -22.37 -4.25 -14.15
CA GLY A 147 -23.02 -5.46 -13.65
C GLY A 147 -22.59 -6.76 -14.34
N ILE A 148 -21.64 -6.73 -15.27
CA ILE A 148 -21.11 -7.92 -15.97
C ILE A 148 -19.60 -7.96 -15.76
N ARG A 149 -19.13 -8.89 -14.91
CA ARG A 149 -17.68 -9.09 -14.68
C ARG A 149 -17.02 -9.69 -15.91
N LEU A 150 -15.75 -9.41 -16.12
CA LEU A 150 -14.97 -9.93 -17.25
C LEU A 150 -14.98 -11.46 -17.29
N MET A 151 -15.00 -12.12 -16.13
CA MET A 151 -15.11 -13.58 -16.03
C MET A 151 -16.47 -14.15 -16.44
N ASP A 152 -17.52 -13.33 -16.47
CA ASP A 152 -18.89 -13.72 -16.77
C ASP A 152 -19.27 -13.49 -18.25
N ILE A 153 -18.35 -12.93 -19.05
CA ILE A 153 -18.60 -12.73 -20.50
C ILE A 153 -18.61 -14.08 -21.23
N PRO A 154 -19.36 -14.18 -22.36
CA PRO A 154 -19.22 -15.31 -23.27
C PRO A 154 -17.76 -15.51 -23.71
N ASP A 155 -17.33 -16.75 -23.85
CA ASP A 155 -16.00 -17.13 -24.33
C ASP A 155 -14.79 -16.74 -23.45
N PHE A 156 -15.01 -16.41 -22.16
CA PHE A 156 -13.90 -16.20 -21.21
C PHE A 156 -12.95 -17.42 -21.14
N PRO A 157 -11.62 -17.25 -21.30
CA PRO A 157 -10.68 -18.35 -21.43
C PRO A 157 -10.65 -19.24 -20.18
N TYR A 158 -10.80 -20.55 -20.39
CA TYR A 158 -10.97 -21.55 -19.33
C TYR A 158 -9.77 -21.66 -18.39
N GLU A 159 -8.56 -21.43 -18.88
CA GLU A 159 -7.31 -21.65 -18.14
C GLU A 159 -7.12 -20.69 -16.95
N ALA A 160 -7.76 -19.53 -16.96
CA ALA A 160 -7.70 -18.56 -15.85
C ALA A 160 -8.67 -18.88 -14.69
N LYS A 161 -9.57 -19.86 -14.87
CA LYS A 161 -10.77 -20.00 -14.02
C LYS A 161 -10.52 -20.26 -12.53
N PRO A 162 -9.59 -21.11 -12.09
CA PRO A 162 -9.52 -21.46 -10.67
C PRO A 162 -9.23 -20.25 -9.75
N PHE A 163 -8.22 -19.44 -10.09
CA PHE A 163 -7.89 -18.23 -9.32
C PHE A 163 -8.97 -17.15 -9.44
N THR A 164 -9.54 -16.99 -10.64
CA THR A 164 -10.66 -16.07 -10.87
C THR A 164 -11.87 -16.40 -10.01
N VAL A 165 -12.28 -17.67 -9.92
CA VAL A 165 -13.42 -18.11 -9.10
C VAL A 165 -13.13 -17.89 -7.61
N GLY A 166 -11.91 -18.16 -7.15
CA GLY A 166 -11.52 -17.93 -5.76
C GLY A 166 -11.63 -16.45 -5.36
N HIS A 167 -11.10 -15.55 -6.17
CA HIS A 167 -11.22 -14.10 -5.91
C HIS A 167 -12.65 -13.57 -6.07
N ALA A 168 -13.45 -14.13 -6.98
CA ALA A 168 -14.87 -13.78 -7.09
C ALA A 168 -15.62 -14.13 -5.80
N LEU A 169 -15.35 -15.31 -5.23
CA LEU A 169 -15.93 -15.73 -3.96
C LEU A 169 -15.44 -14.87 -2.78
N GLU A 170 -14.16 -14.47 -2.78
CA GLU A 170 -13.62 -13.50 -1.80
C GLU A 170 -14.38 -12.17 -1.86
N LEU A 171 -14.60 -11.61 -3.05
CA LEU A 171 -15.35 -10.37 -3.23
C LEU A 171 -16.81 -10.52 -2.76
N GLU A 172 -17.48 -11.62 -3.10
CA GLU A 172 -18.85 -11.91 -2.67
C GLU A 172 -18.96 -12.00 -1.14
N LEU A 173 -18.00 -12.67 -0.48
CA LEU A 173 -17.94 -12.75 0.98
C LEU A 173 -17.70 -11.39 1.64
N LEU A 174 -16.84 -10.54 1.06
CA LEU A 174 -16.61 -9.19 1.55
C LEU A 174 -17.86 -8.30 1.39
N GLN A 175 -18.57 -8.40 0.27
CA GLN A 175 -19.83 -7.68 0.04
C GLN A 175 -20.91 -8.11 1.04
N GLN A 176 -20.95 -9.39 1.40
CA GLN A 176 -21.89 -9.95 2.38
C GLN A 176 -21.44 -9.77 3.83
N SER A 177 -20.21 -9.26 4.07
CA SER A 177 -19.66 -9.11 5.41
C SER A 177 -20.49 -8.13 6.26
N PRO A 178 -20.77 -8.49 7.52
CA PRO A 178 -21.63 -7.69 8.38
C PRO A 178 -21.00 -6.33 8.76
N GLY A 179 -21.86 -5.33 9.00
CA GLY A 179 -21.51 -4.13 9.77
C GLY A 179 -20.59 -3.11 9.09
N GLU A 180 -19.66 -2.57 9.89
CA GLU A 180 -18.79 -1.41 9.63
C GLU A 180 -17.41 -1.78 9.07
N LEU A 181 -17.17 -3.04 8.69
CA LEU A 181 -15.86 -3.46 8.16
C LEU A 181 -15.54 -2.60 6.92
N ASP A 182 -14.52 -1.76 7.03
CA ASP A 182 -14.07 -0.89 5.95
C ASP A 182 -13.07 -1.65 5.08
N TRP A 183 -13.56 -2.24 3.99
CA TRP A 183 -12.75 -3.02 3.08
C TRP A 183 -12.60 -2.36 1.72
N VAL A 184 -11.45 -2.55 1.07
CA VAL A 184 -11.25 -2.19 -0.34
C VAL A 184 -10.52 -3.32 -1.05
N VAL A 185 -11.04 -3.73 -2.21
CA VAL A 185 -10.35 -4.68 -3.10
C VAL A 185 -9.58 -3.91 -4.17
N ILE A 186 -8.26 -3.86 -4.03
CA ILE A 186 -7.33 -3.22 -4.99
C ILE A 186 -7.08 -4.20 -6.13
N THR A 187 -7.56 -3.88 -7.33
CA THR A 187 -7.60 -4.83 -8.44
C THR A 187 -6.69 -4.36 -9.59
N PRO A 188 -5.64 -5.11 -9.94
CA PRO A 188 -4.80 -4.79 -11.09
C PRO A 188 -5.55 -5.07 -12.42
N PRO A 189 -5.02 -4.61 -13.57
CA PRO A 189 -5.64 -4.94 -14.86
C PRO A 189 -5.56 -6.46 -15.14
N PRO A 190 -6.41 -7.01 -16.02
CA PRO A 190 -6.45 -8.43 -16.36
C PRO A 190 -5.28 -8.83 -17.29
N VAL A 191 -4.06 -8.58 -16.84
CA VAL A 191 -2.80 -8.87 -17.55
C VAL A 191 -1.84 -9.62 -16.63
N VAL A 192 -0.80 -10.23 -17.20
CA VAL A 192 0.31 -10.76 -16.40
C VAL A 192 1.14 -9.59 -15.90
N LEU A 193 1.26 -9.46 -14.57
CA LEU A 193 2.04 -8.38 -13.97
C LEU A 193 3.53 -8.59 -14.19
N ALA A 194 4.22 -7.55 -14.62
CA ALA A 194 5.66 -7.57 -14.81
C ALA A 194 6.41 -7.52 -13.46
N GLU A 195 7.47 -8.32 -13.33
CA GLU A 195 8.30 -8.39 -12.10
C GLU A 195 9.39 -7.32 -12.04
N HIS A 196 9.92 -6.88 -13.20
CA HIS A 196 11.10 -6.02 -13.30
C HIS A 196 10.98 -4.97 -14.42
N ALA A 197 9.99 -4.08 -14.34
CA ALA A 197 9.94 -2.92 -15.22
C ALA A 197 10.19 -1.62 -14.44
N GLU A 198 10.63 -0.58 -15.15
CA GLU A 198 10.79 0.75 -14.57
C GLU A 198 9.48 1.21 -13.91
N THR A 199 9.58 1.61 -12.66
CA THR A 199 8.55 2.38 -11.95
C THR A 199 8.52 3.79 -12.51
N GLY A 200 7.35 4.41 -12.69
CA GLY A 200 7.32 5.84 -13.02
C GLY A 200 6.10 6.37 -13.76
N GLY A 201 5.07 5.56 -14.01
CA GLY A 201 3.81 6.01 -14.60
C GLY A 201 2.86 6.60 -13.55
N ALA A 202 2.09 7.62 -13.93
CA ALA A 202 0.95 8.05 -13.13
C ALA A 202 -0.11 6.92 -13.12
N LEU A 203 -0.68 6.63 -11.95
CA LEU A 203 -1.74 5.65 -11.83
C LEU A 203 -3.11 6.30 -12.02
N LEU A 204 -4.02 5.56 -12.62
CA LEU A 204 -5.44 5.86 -12.65
C LEU A 204 -6.15 4.83 -11.75
N VAL A 205 -7.03 5.33 -10.88
CA VAL A 205 -7.82 4.52 -9.96
C VAL A 205 -9.30 4.79 -10.24
N SER A 206 -10.10 3.73 -10.37
CA SER A 206 -11.55 3.83 -10.56
C SER A 206 -12.26 4.14 -9.24
N ALA A 207 -13.54 4.54 -9.31
CA ALA A 207 -14.37 4.69 -8.12
C ALA A 207 -15.11 3.40 -7.74
N GLY A 208 -15.21 2.45 -8.66
CA GLY A 208 -15.90 1.17 -8.50
C GLY A 208 -15.26 0.05 -9.33
N PRO A 209 -16.03 -1.01 -9.64
CA PRO A 209 -15.51 -2.21 -10.29
C PRO A 209 -15.27 -2.03 -11.79
N GLU A 210 -15.44 -0.84 -12.36
CA GLU A 210 -15.27 -0.63 -13.80
C GLU A 210 -13.88 -1.06 -14.30
N LEU A 211 -13.86 -1.81 -15.40
CA LEU A 211 -12.62 -2.14 -16.08
C LEU A 211 -12.11 -0.89 -16.81
N LEU A 212 -10.97 -0.37 -16.34
CA LEU A 212 -10.28 0.74 -16.99
C LEU A 212 -9.39 0.22 -18.12
N VAL A 213 -9.28 1.02 -19.19
CA VAL A 213 -8.40 0.73 -20.33
C VAL A 213 -7.22 1.70 -20.31
N SER A 214 -6.01 1.16 -20.26
CA SER A 214 -4.77 1.94 -20.36
C SER A 214 -4.24 1.97 -21.79
N SER A 215 -3.51 3.04 -22.12
CA SER A 215 -2.68 3.08 -23.32
C SER A 215 -1.33 2.35 -23.14
N ASP A 216 -0.87 2.16 -21.90
CA ASP A 216 0.26 1.29 -21.54
C ASP A 216 -0.27 -0.08 -21.08
N PRO A 217 -0.06 -1.16 -21.85
CA PRO A 217 -0.53 -2.48 -21.45
C PRO A 217 0.28 -3.08 -20.29
N THR A 218 1.36 -2.43 -19.85
CA THR A 218 2.25 -2.90 -18.79
C THR A 218 1.72 -2.48 -17.42
N PHE A 219 1.64 -3.43 -16.50
CA PHE A 219 1.40 -3.14 -15.08
C PHE A 219 2.31 -4.01 -14.23
N THR A 220 2.98 -3.44 -13.24
CA THR A 220 3.96 -4.16 -12.40
C THR A 220 3.42 -4.44 -11.01
N TYR A 221 4.06 -5.37 -10.30
CA TYR A 221 3.83 -5.52 -8.86
C TYR A 221 4.21 -4.27 -8.05
N THR A 222 5.13 -3.45 -8.56
CA THR A 222 5.49 -2.19 -7.91
C THR A 222 4.42 -1.11 -8.11
N ASP A 223 3.79 -1.03 -9.28
CA ASP A 223 2.64 -0.15 -9.51
C ASP A 223 1.47 -0.53 -8.59
N LEU A 224 1.20 -1.83 -8.45
CA LEU A 224 0.21 -2.34 -7.50
C LEU A 224 0.54 -1.94 -6.05
N ALA A 225 1.82 -2.03 -5.66
CA ALA A 225 2.26 -1.63 -4.34
C ALA A 225 2.12 -0.13 -4.09
N VAL A 226 2.48 0.70 -5.08
CA VAL A 226 2.27 2.17 -5.03
C VAL A 226 0.78 2.46 -4.82
N ALA A 227 -0.10 1.88 -5.63
CA ALA A 227 -1.54 2.09 -5.50
C ALA A 227 -2.10 1.66 -4.15
N THR A 228 -1.63 0.52 -3.64
CA THR A 228 -2.05 -0.01 -2.34
C THR A 228 -1.64 0.94 -1.22
N VAL A 229 -0.42 1.48 -1.25
CA VAL A 229 0.06 2.41 -0.21
C VAL A 229 -0.52 3.81 -0.39
N ASP A 230 -0.78 4.27 -1.61
CA ASP A 230 -1.54 5.51 -1.87
C ASP A 230 -2.94 5.45 -1.23
N GLU A 231 -3.62 4.30 -1.31
CA GLU A 231 -4.93 4.09 -0.65
C GLU A 231 -4.83 4.04 0.89
N ILE A 232 -3.66 3.76 1.45
CA ILE A 232 -3.40 3.83 2.90
C ILE A 232 -3.16 5.28 3.32
N ASP A 233 -2.33 5.99 2.57
CA ASP A 233 -1.98 7.39 2.82
C ASP A 233 -3.20 8.31 2.68
N ASN A 234 -4.05 8.02 1.68
CA ASN A 234 -5.25 8.77 1.37
C ASN A 234 -6.43 7.81 1.17
N ALA A 235 -6.99 7.35 2.28
CA ALA A 235 -8.17 6.48 2.31
C ALA A 235 -9.39 7.19 1.69
N THR A 236 -9.65 6.90 0.41
CA THR A 236 -10.71 7.54 -0.39
C THR A 236 -11.82 6.58 -0.77
N HIS A 237 -11.52 5.29 -0.80
CA HIS A 237 -12.48 4.24 -1.15
C HIS A 237 -12.94 3.50 0.11
N HIS A 238 -14.21 3.08 0.13
CA HIS A 238 -14.78 2.37 1.27
C HIS A 238 -15.78 1.34 0.80
N ARG A 239 -15.64 0.11 1.30
CA ARG A 239 -16.53 -1.03 1.02
C ARG A 239 -16.78 -1.24 -0.47
N THR A 240 -15.71 -1.17 -1.26
CA THR A 240 -15.79 -1.26 -2.73
C THR A 240 -14.60 -2.00 -3.33
N GLN A 241 -14.78 -2.47 -4.55
CA GLN A 241 -13.69 -2.88 -5.41
C GLN A 241 -13.26 -1.68 -6.27
N ILE A 242 -11.95 -1.54 -6.48
CA ILE A 242 -11.38 -0.56 -7.42
C ILE A 242 -10.43 -1.24 -8.39
N ALA A 243 -10.39 -0.73 -9.61
CA ALA A 243 -9.39 -1.00 -10.63
C ALA A 243 -8.26 0.01 -10.53
N VAL A 244 -7.04 -0.47 -10.75
CA VAL A 244 -5.86 0.37 -10.88
C VAL A 244 -5.16 0.03 -12.19
N ILE A 245 -4.84 1.06 -12.97
CA ILE A 245 -4.04 0.93 -14.19
C ILE A 245 -2.99 2.04 -14.23
N ARG A 246 -2.03 1.94 -15.14
CA ARG A 246 -1.26 3.11 -15.55
C ARG A 246 -2.13 4.02 -16.42
N ARG A 247 -1.96 5.33 -16.28
CA ARG A 247 -2.63 6.33 -17.12
C ARG A 247 -2.10 6.33 -18.54
#